data_AF-E4KZK4-F1
#
_entry.id   AF-E4KZK4-F1
#
_cell.length_a   1.000
_cell.length_b   1.000
_cell.length_c   1.000
_cell.angle_alpha   90.00
_cell.angle_beta   90.00
_cell.angle_gamma   90.00
#
_symmetry.space_group_name_H-M   'P 1'
#
loop_
_entity.id
_entity.type
_entity.pdbx_description
1 polymer ?
#
loop_
_entity_poly.entity_id
_entity_poly.type
_entity_poly.pdbx_seq_one_letter_code
_entity_poly.pdbx_strand_id
1 'polypeptide(L)'
;MKILLDADGSPIRKIVEDLSKKYGARLVTVKNYSQDFKPSYGQVVDVDISKEASDIYIANHARQGDLVISNDRGLASLGLSKGARVLDFQGDFVDDDNIMSLLASRHFNKKMRDRNIYSNIPKREKSLDQDFYRSLDKFLEGKNMLTLFVSSLCPDCPPAIEEIKKKEIKCEIVDITSSMASLKRFLKERDFSDAFDEIVEENRVGVPCLMRDDEFFFFDGDLDEFLGG
;
A
#
# COMPACT_ATOMS: atom_id res chain seq x y z
N MET A 1 -4.05 6.76 -1.35
CA MET A 1 -4.49 5.41 -1.85
C MET A 1 -3.90 4.37 -0.92
N LYS A 2 -4.66 3.32 -0.53
CA LYS A 2 -4.09 2.22 0.28
C LYS A 2 -4.08 0.86 -0.42
N ILE A 3 -3.16 0.01 0.03
CA ILE A 3 -3.02 -1.39 -0.33
C ILE A 3 -3.51 -2.23 0.85
N LEU A 4 -4.52 -3.05 0.62
CA LEU A 4 -5.06 -4.00 1.59
C LEU A 4 -4.58 -5.40 1.19
N LEU A 5 -3.66 -5.97 1.96
CA LEU A 5 -3.13 -7.30 1.74
C LEU A 5 -3.84 -8.31 2.65
N ASP A 6 -4.49 -9.29 2.03
CA ASP A 6 -4.84 -10.54 2.70
C ASP A 6 -3.57 -11.37 2.90
N ALA A 7 -3.09 -11.42 4.14
CA ALA A 7 -1.88 -12.15 4.49
C ALA A 7 -2.14 -13.60 4.89
N ASP A 8 -3.39 -14.10 4.85
CA ASP A 8 -3.65 -15.47 5.27
C ASP A 8 -3.01 -16.49 4.31
N GLY A 9 -1.89 -17.10 4.71
CA GLY A 9 -1.09 -17.98 3.84
C GLY A 9 -0.46 -17.30 2.61
N SER A 10 -0.31 -15.96 2.61
CA SER A 10 0.17 -15.23 1.43
C SER A 10 1.69 -15.39 1.21
N PRO A 11 2.13 -15.93 0.05
CA PRO A 11 3.54 -16.10 -0.26
C PRO A 11 4.22 -14.81 -0.73
N ILE A 12 3.45 -13.78 -1.09
CA ILE A 12 3.92 -12.54 -1.73
C ILE A 12 4.11 -11.38 -0.75
N ARG A 13 3.90 -11.61 0.55
CA ARG A 13 3.91 -10.58 1.60
C ARG A 13 5.16 -9.69 1.53
N LYS A 14 6.35 -10.28 1.45
CA LYS A 14 7.60 -9.51 1.43
C LYS A 14 7.72 -8.61 0.20
N ILE A 15 7.27 -9.09 -0.96
CA ILE A 15 7.25 -8.31 -2.20
C ILE A 15 6.32 -7.09 -2.05
N VAL A 16 5.15 -7.29 -1.45
CA VAL A 16 4.20 -6.20 -1.19
C VAL A 16 4.78 -5.19 -0.20
N GLU A 17 5.37 -5.64 0.92
CA GLU A 17 6.02 -4.75 1.88
C GLU A 17 7.11 -3.89 1.22
N ASP A 18 8.01 -4.52 0.47
CA ASP A 18 9.15 -3.82 -0.16
C ASP A 18 8.70 -2.84 -1.25
N LEU A 19 7.74 -3.22 -2.11
CA LEU A 19 7.21 -2.32 -3.14
C LEU A 19 6.36 -1.21 -2.54
N SER A 20 5.56 -1.50 -1.52
CA SER A 20 4.77 -0.47 -0.83
C SER A 20 5.68 0.57 -0.18
N LYS A 21 6.77 0.13 0.46
CA LYS A 21 7.81 1.02 1.01
C LYS A 21 8.47 1.85 -0.07
N LYS A 22 8.91 1.21 -1.17
CA LYS A 22 9.55 1.87 -2.31
C LYS A 22 8.69 3.00 -2.87
N TYR A 23 7.37 2.81 -3.00
CA TYR A 23 6.48 3.84 -3.55
C TYR A 23 5.79 4.70 -2.49
N GLY A 24 6.01 4.44 -1.20
CA GLY A 24 5.30 5.08 -0.10
C GLY A 24 3.81 4.82 -0.06
N ALA A 25 3.36 3.70 -0.63
CA ALA A 25 1.96 3.32 -0.66
C ALA A 25 1.53 2.87 0.74
N ARG A 26 0.41 3.40 1.25
CA ARG A 26 -0.10 2.99 2.57
C ARG A 26 -0.47 1.51 2.55
N LEU A 27 0.27 0.67 3.26
CA LEU A 27 0.04 -0.77 3.34
C LEU A 27 -0.68 -1.13 4.63
N VAL A 28 -1.78 -1.87 4.50
CA VAL A 28 -2.51 -2.50 5.60
C VAL A 28 -2.53 -3.99 5.34
N THR A 29 -1.78 -4.73 6.17
CA THR A 29 -1.66 -6.18 6.09
C THR A 29 -2.59 -6.81 7.11
N VAL A 30 -3.57 -7.59 6.65
CA VAL A 30 -4.60 -8.20 7.50
C VAL A 30 -4.28 -9.67 7.69
N LYS A 31 -4.16 -10.11 8.94
CA LYS A 31 -3.80 -11.49 9.28
C LYS A 31 -4.66 -12.03 10.43
N ASN A 32 -4.82 -13.35 10.46
CA ASN A 32 -5.37 -14.03 11.62
C ASN A 32 -4.32 -14.08 12.75
N TYR A 33 -4.77 -14.07 14.01
CA TYR A 33 -3.92 -14.14 15.21
C TYR A 33 -2.91 -15.30 15.25
N SER A 34 -3.15 -16.38 14.51
CA SER A 34 -2.29 -17.57 14.48
C SER A 34 -0.96 -17.34 13.76
N GLN A 35 -0.82 -16.26 12.99
CA GLN A 35 0.40 -15.95 12.27
C GLN A 35 1.26 -14.96 13.04
N ASP A 36 2.51 -15.31 13.34
CA ASP A 36 3.45 -14.37 13.95
C ASP A 36 4.48 -13.91 12.90
N PHE A 37 4.50 -12.62 12.62
CA PHE A 37 5.55 -11.98 11.84
C PHE A 37 5.69 -10.51 12.23
N LYS A 38 6.91 -9.98 12.09
CA LYS A 38 7.18 -8.55 12.23
C LYS A 38 7.09 -7.88 10.86
N PRO A 39 6.21 -6.88 10.66
CA PRO A 39 6.17 -6.13 9.41
C PRO A 39 7.46 -5.32 9.26
N SER A 40 7.97 -5.22 8.04
CA SER A 40 9.06 -4.30 7.73
C SER A 40 8.58 -2.93 7.23
N TYR A 41 7.29 -2.81 6.90
CA TYR A 41 6.62 -1.58 6.48
C TYR A 41 5.10 -1.74 6.58
N GLY A 42 4.42 -0.67 6.97
CA GLY A 42 2.96 -0.60 6.98
C GLY A 42 2.30 -1.21 8.22
N GLN A 43 1.00 -0.98 8.31
CA GLN A 43 0.18 -1.40 9.44
C GLN A 43 -0.14 -2.89 9.34
N VAL A 44 -0.11 -3.59 10.47
CA VAL A 44 -0.64 -4.95 10.60
C VAL A 44 -1.91 -4.92 11.43
N VAL A 45 -2.94 -5.58 10.92
CA VAL A 45 -4.23 -5.73 11.59
C VAL A 45 -4.44 -7.21 11.89
N ASP A 46 -4.52 -7.53 13.18
CA ASP A 46 -4.91 -8.85 13.66
C ASP A 46 -6.42 -8.96 13.73
N VAL A 47 -6.97 -9.98 13.09
CA VAL A 47 -8.40 -10.32 13.12
C VAL A 47 -8.61 -11.69 13.76
N ASP A 48 -9.84 -11.90 14.25
CA ASP A 48 -10.25 -13.17 14.86
C ASP A 48 -9.98 -14.36 13.94
N ILE A 49 -9.70 -15.54 14.52
CA ILE A 49 -9.36 -16.79 13.81
C ILE A 49 -10.56 -17.34 12.99
N SER A 50 -11.69 -16.63 12.96
CA SER A 50 -12.82 -17.03 12.13
C SER A 50 -12.43 -16.99 10.65
N LYS A 51 -12.93 -17.97 9.90
CA LYS A 51 -12.53 -18.23 8.51
C LYS A 51 -12.73 -17.04 7.55
N GLU A 52 -13.60 -16.10 7.90
CA GLU A 52 -14.01 -14.97 7.04
C GLU A 52 -13.59 -13.60 7.62
N ALA A 53 -12.90 -13.56 8.77
CA ALA A 53 -12.61 -12.30 9.45
C ALA A 53 -11.75 -11.36 8.60
N SER A 54 -10.70 -11.87 7.96
CA SER A 54 -9.82 -11.09 7.08
C SER A 54 -10.60 -10.49 5.91
N ASP A 55 -11.43 -11.32 5.26
CA ASP A 55 -12.24 -10.90 4.10
C ASP A 55 -13.22 -9.80 4.48
N ILE A 56 -13.93 -9.98 5.60
CA ILE A 56 -14.89 -8.99 6.11
C ILE A 56 -14.18 -7.67 6.44
N TYR A 57 -13.02 -7.74 7.11
CA TYR A 57 -12.25 -6.55 7.44
C TYR A 57 -11.83 -5.80 6.16
N ILE A 58 -11.20 -6.50 5.21
CA ILE A 58 -10.72 -5.90 3.97
C ILE A 58 -11.89 -5.29 3.19
N ALA A 59 -12.99 -6.02 3.02
CA ALA A 59 -14.17 -5.54 2.29
C ALA A 59 -14.81 -4.29 2.90
N ASN A 60 -14.80 -4.17 4.24
CA ASN A 60 -15.34 -3.01 4.94
C ASN A 60 -14.41 -1.79 4.86
N HIS A 61 -13.10 -2.00 4.74
CA HIS A 61 -12.12 -0.92 4.71
C HIS A 61 -11.71 -0.52 3.28
N ALA A 62 -11.97 -1.35 2.28
CA ALA A 62 -11.72 -1.05 0.87
C ALA A 62 -12.60 0.10 0.38
N ARG A 63 -11.98 1.06 -0.32
CA ARG A 63 -12.65 2.21 -0.94
C ARG A 63 -12.27 2.31 -2.42
N GLN A 64 -12.99 3.17 -3.13
CA GLN A 64 -12.69 3.45 -4.53
C GLN A 64 -11.23 3.91 -4.71
N GLY A 65 -10.54 3.33 -5.68
CA GLY A 65 -9.16 3.66 -6.00
C GLY A 65 -8.10 2.92 -5.16
N ASP A 66 -8.49 2.19 -4.11
CA ASP A 66 -7.58 1.33 -3.35
C ASP A 66 -7.18 0.07 -4.14
N LEU A 67 -6.15 -0.63 -3.65
CA LEU A 67 -5.72 -1.93 -4.17
C LEU A 67 -5.97 -3.00 -3.11
N VAL A 68 -6.75 -4.02 -3.44
CA VAL A 68 -6.90 -5.25 -2.65
C VAL A 68 -6.01 -6.32 -3.26
N ILE A 69 -5.24 -7.01 -2.43
CA ILE A 69 -4.39 -8.12 -2.86
C ILE A 69 -4.88 -9.39 -2.16
N SER A 70 -5.53 -10.28 -2.90
CA SER A 70 -6.04 -11.56 -2.39
C SER A 70 -6.28 -12.56 -3.50
N ASN A 71 -6.18 -13.85 -3.16
CA ASN A 71 -6.61 -14.96 -4.02
C ASN A 71 -8.06 -15.41 -3.74
N ASP A 72 -8.73 -14.87 -2.71
CA ASP A 72 -10.12 -15.19 -2.46
C ASP A 72 -11.03 -14.46 -3.46
N ARG A 73 -11.81 -15.24 -4.21
CA ARG A 73 -12.68 -14.73 -5.27
C ARG A 73 -13.89 -13.99 -4.72
N GLY A 74 -14.37 -14.36 -3.54
CA GLY A 74 -15.44 -13.65 -2.85
C GLY A 74 -14.95 -12.27 -2.43
N LEU A 75 -13.77 -12.21 -1.80
CA LEU A 75 -13.14 -10.94 -1.45
C LEU A 75 -12.82 -10.09 -2.69
N ALA A 76 -12.34 -10.70 -3.77
CA ALA A 76 -12.11 -10.00 -5.03
C ALA A 76 -13.39 -9.35 -5.56
N SER A 77 -14.52 -10.07 -5.53
CA SER A 77 -15.82 -9.54 -5.96
C SER A 77 -16.27 -8.37 -5.10
N LEU A 78 -16.10 -8.49 -3.78
CA LEU A 78 -16.39 -7.40 -2.84
C LEU A 78 -15.51 -6.18 -3.09
N GLY A 79 -14.21 -6.38 -3.32
CA GLY A 79 -13.26 -5.30 -3.65
C GLY A 79 -13.66 -4.55 -4.92
N LEU A 80 -13.97 -5.27 -6.00
CA LEU A 80 -14.46 -4.67 -7.26
C LEU A 80 -15.75 -3.88 -7.04
N SER A 81 -16.70 -4.42 -6.28
CA SER A 81 -17.97 -3.73 -5.98
C SER A 81 -17.79 -2.40 -5.21
N LYS A 82 -16.68 -2.24 -4.49
CA LYS A 82 -16.29 -1.01 -3.79
C LYS A 82 -15.52 -0.01 -4.67
N GLY A 83 -15.26 -0.36 -5.93
CA GLY A 83 -14.44 0.43 -6.85
C GLY A 83 -12.94 0.33 -6.59
N ALA A 84 -12.50 -0.68 -5.81
CA ALA A 84 -11.09 -0.98 -5.64
C ALA A 84 -10.58 -1.81 -6.83
N ARG A 85 -9.27 -1.75 -7.08
CA ARG A 85 -8.58 -2.70 -7.96
C ARG A 85 -8.23 -3.94 -7.16
N VAL A 86 -8.28 -5.11 -7.79
CA VAL A 86 -7.91 -6.36 -7.14
C VAL A 86 -6.78 -7.02 -7.91
N LEU A 87 -5.72 -7.41 -7.21
CA LEU A 87 -4.57 -8.14 -7.74
C LEU A 87 -4.48 -9.48 -7.03
N ASP A 88 -4.41 -10.57 -7.77
CA ASP A 88 -4.22 -11.89 -7.19
C ASP A 88 -2.74 -12.15 -6.89
N PHE A 89 -2.43 -13.25 -6.21
CA PHE A 89 -1.04 -13.58 -5.87
C PHE A 89 -0.23 -14.02 -7.10
N GLN A 90 -0.84 -14.32 -8.24
CA GLN A 90 -0.12 -14.68 -9.48
C GLN A 90 0.36 -13.44 -10.24
N GLY A 91 -0.20 -12.26 -9.92
CA GLY A 91 0.13 -11.00 -10.58
C GLY A 91 -0.93 -10.58 -11.60
N ASP A 92 -2.09 -11.24 -11.61
CA ASP A 92 -3.19 -10.94 -12.52
C ASP A 92 -4.21 -10.03 -11.84
N PHE A 93 -4.62 -8.97 -12.54
CA PHE A 93 -5.70 -8.11 -12.07
C PHE A 93 -7.05 -8.80 -12.29
N VAL A 94 -7.87 -8.83 -11.26
CA VAL A 94 -9.26 -9.29 -11.35
C VAL A 94 -10.12 -8.15 -11.90
N ASP A 95 -11.03 -8.48 -12.81
CA ASP A 95 -12.04 -7.60 -13.40
C ASP A 95 -13.39 -8.32 -13.47
N ASP A 96 -14.45 -7.60 -13.81
CA ASP A 96 -15.81 -8.15 -13.81
C ASP A 96 -16.00 -9.29 -14.82
N ASP A 97 -15.21 -9.31 -15.90
CA ASP A 97 -15.30 -10.34 -16.94
C ASP A 97 -14.60 -11.63 -16.49
N ASN A 98 -13.42 -11.51 -15.90
CA ASN A 98 -12.63 -12.65 -15.45
C ASN A 98 -13.17 -13.25 -14.15
N ILE A 99 -13.81 -12.46 -13.27
CA ILE A 99 -14.32 -12.95 -12.00
C ILE A 99 -15.47 -13.94 -12.19
N MET A 100 -16.32 -13.72 -13.20
CA MET A 100 -17.42 -14.64 -13.53
C MET A 100 -16.88 -16.00 -14.01
N SER A 101 -15.85 -15.98 -14.86
CA SER A 101 -15.15 -17.19 -15.33
C SER A 101 -14.46 -17.93 -14.17
N LEU A 102 -13.84 -17.18 -13.26
CA LEU A 102 -13.21 -17.71 -12.05
C LEU A 102 -14.26 -18.34 -11.12
N LEU A 103 -15.40 -17.69 -10.85
CA LEU A 103 -16.47 -18.24 -10.02
C LEU A 103 -17.08 -19.52 -10.63
N ALA A 104 -17.30 -19.53 -11.95
CA ALA A 104 -17.77 -20.73 -12.67
C ALA A 104 -16.79 -21.90 -12.55
N SER A 105 -15.49 -21.63 -12.72
CA SER A 105 -14.42 -22.63 -12.57
C SER A 105 -14.35 -23.21 -11.16
N ARG A 106 -14.62 -22.41 -10.11
CA ARG A 106 -14.70 -22.90 -8.72
C ARG A 106 -15.85 -23.88 -8.54
N HIS A 107 -17.02 -23.54 -9.07
CA HIS A 107 -18.20 -24.43 -9.02
C HIS A 107 -17.93 -25.75 -9.73
N PHE A 108 -17.27 -25.70 -10.89
CA PHE A 108 -16.85 -26.90 -11.61
C PHE A 108 -15.87 -27.75 -10.81
N ASN A 109 -14.81 -27.15 -10.25
CA ASN A 109 -13.82 -27.87 -9.44
C ASN A 109 -14.43 -28.43 -8.15
N LYS A 110 -15.42 -27.75 -7.55
CA LYS A 110 -16.19 -28.29 -6.41
C LYS A 110 -16.95 -29.55 -6.83
N LYS A 111 -17.69 -29.50 -7.95
CA LYS A 111 -18.39 -30.67 -8.51
C LYS A 111 -17.45 -31.83 -8.84
N MET A 112 -16.21 -31.56 -9.26
CA MET A 112 -15.19 -32.59 -9.49
C MET A 112 -14.72 -33.24 -8.20
N ARG A 113 -14.48 -32.46 -7.14
CA ARG A 113 -14.14 -33.00 -5.82
C ARG A 113 -15.28 -33.82 -5.21
N ASP A 114 -16.53 -33.39 -5.40
CA ASP A 114 -17.72 -34.17 -4.98
C ASP A 114 -17.80 -35.54 -5.69
N ARG A 115 -17.11 -35.68 -6.83
CA ARG A 115 -16.92 -36.93 -7.59
C ARG A 115 -15.61 -37.65 -7.25
N ASN A 116 -14.95 -37.29 -6.16
CA ASN A 116 -13.61 -37.78 -5.75
C ASN A 116 -12.49 -37.52 -6.76
N ILE A 117 -12.66 -36.56 -7.66
CA ILE A 117 -11.61 -36.12 -8.61
C ILE A 117 -10.93 -34.89 -8.00
N TYR A 118 -9.71 -35.10 -7.51
CA TYR A 118 -8.88 -34.04 -6.93
C TYR A 118 -7.81 -33.62 -7.93
N SER A 119 -7.70 -32.32 -8.18
CA SER A 119 -6.58 -31.71 -8.89
C SER A 119 -5.44 -31.46 -7.90
N ASN A 120 -4.22 -31.93 -8.21
CA ASN A 120 -3.04 -31.54 -7.45
C ASN A 120 -2.85 -30.02 -7.57
N ILE A 121 -2.71 -29.34 -6.43
CA ILE A 121 -2.31 -27.94 -6.40
C ILE A 121 -0.78 -27.92 -6.55
N PRO A 122 -0.23 -27.46 -7.68
CA PRO A 122 1.21 -27.42 -7.85
C PRO A 122 1.84 -26.46 -6.84
N LYS A 123 3.07 -26.75 -6.43
CA LYS A 123 3.85 -25.82 -5.62
C LYS A 123 4.09 -24.55 -6.44
N ARG A 124 3.92 -23.38 -5.82
CA ARG A 124 4.13 -22.08 -6.48
C ARG A 124 5.54 -22.00 -7.09
N GLU A 125 5.61 -21.60 -8.35
CA GLU A 125 6.86 -21.40 -9.07
C GLU A 125 7.47 -20.03 -8.76
N LYS A 126 8.80 -19.92 -8.81
CA LYS A 126 9.51 -18.63 -8.62
C LYS A 126 9.20 -17.59 -9.71
N SER A 127 8.83 -18.04 -10.91
CA SER A 127 8.38 -17.19 -12.02
C SER A 127 7.19 -16.33 -11.61
N LEU A 128 6.22 -16.92 -10.89
CA LEU A 128 5.01 -16.23 -10.44
C LEU A 128 5.31 -15.09 -9.43
N ASP A 129 6.37 -15.20 -8.64
CA ASP A 129 6.80 -14.10 -7.77
C ASP A 129 7.36 -12.93 -8.58
N GLN A 130 8.06 -13.22 -9.67
CA GLN A 130 8.56 -12.18 -10.58
C GLN A 130 7.43 -11.53 -11.37
N ASP A 131 6.45 -12.31 -11.80
CA ASP A 131 5.26 -11.80 -12.50
C ASP A 131 4.43 -10.90 -11.59
N PHE A 132 4.17 -11.37 -10.36
CA PHE A 132 3.53 -10.55 -9.32
C PHE A 132 4.30 -9.25 -9.04
N TYR A 133 5.63 -9.34 -8.86
CA TYR A 133 6.48 -8.17 -8.65
C TYR A 133 6.32 -7.16 -9.79
N ARG A 134 6.43 -7.62 -11.05
CA ARG A 134 6.33 -6.74 -12.24
C ARG A 134 4.96 -6.07 -12.35
N SER A 135 3.89 -6.81 -12.10
CA SER A 135 2.53 -6.29 -12.13
C SER A 135 2.30 -5.23 -11.05
N LEU A 136 2.74 -5.49 -9.82
CA LEU A 136 2.61 -4.55 -8.72
C LEU A 136 3.50 -3.32 -8.92
N ASP A 137 4.77 -3.49 -9.27
CA ASP A 137 5.71 -2.39 -9.53
C ASP A 137 5.18 -1.46 -10.63
N LYS A 138 4.71 -2.01 -11.76
CA LYS A 138 4.09 -1.24 -12.84
C LYS A 138 2.83 -0.49 -12.40
N PHE A 139 2.00 -1.10 -11.57
CA PHE A 139 0.78 -0.46 -11.06
C PHE A 139 1.09 0.72 -10.14
N LEU A 140 2.14 0.60 -9.30
CA LEU A 140 2.54 1.64 -8.36
C LEU A 140 3.37 2.75 -9.03
N GLU A 141 4.16 2.43 -10.06
CA GLU A 141 5.06 3.37 -10.73
C GLU A 141 4.38 4.66 -11.21
N GLY A 142 3.14 4.57 -11.69
CA GLY A 142 2.37 5.70 -12.20
C GLY A 142 1.69 6.57 -11.14
N LYS A 143 1.93 6.32 -9.85
CA LYS A 143 1.25 7.01 -8.75
C LYS A 143 2.26 7.78 -7.90
N ASN A 144 2.22 9.12 -7.94
CA ASN A 144 2.97 9.96 -7.01
C ASN A 144 2.26 9.95 -5.66
N MET A 145 2.72 9.10 -4.74
CA MET A 145 2.11 8.97 -3.40
C MET A 145 2.83 9.76 -2.32
N LEU A 146 4.08 10.16 -2.59
CA LEU A 146 4.92 10.89 -1.64
C LEU A 146 5.42 12.20 -2.24
N THR A 147 5.28 13.26 -1.46
CA THR A 147 5.87 14.57 -1.74
C THR A 147 6.72 15.01 -0.56
N LEU A 148 8.01 15.25 -0.76
CA LEU A 148 8.90 15.84 0.22
C LEU A 148 9.01 17.34 -0.07
N PHE A 149 8.50 18.16 0.84
CA PHE A 149 8.69 19.60 0.78
C PHE A 149 10.00 19.98 1.45
N VAL A 150 10.83 20.73 0.73
CA VAL A 150 12.15 21.18 1.19
C VAL A 150 12.34 22.66 0.90
N SER A 151 13.41 23.23 1.46
CA SER A 151 13.85 24.60 1.17
C SER A 151 15.36 24.62 0.97
N SER A 152 15.85 25.39 0.00
CA SER A 152 17.29 25.62 -0.20
C SER A 152 17.96 26.35 0.97
N LEU A 153 17.17 26.98 1.85
CA LEU A 153 17.62 27.72 3.03
C LEU A 153 17.53 26.89 4.31
N CYS A 154 17.08 25.64 4.23
CA CYS A 154 16.83 24.77 5.37
C CYS A 154 18.03 23.84 5.61
N PRO A 155 18.68 23.89 6.79
CA PRO A 155 19.86 23.08 7.08
C PRO A 155 19.55 21.59 7.23
N ASP A 156 18.32 21.24 7.62
CA ASP A 156 17.89 19.85 7.85
C ASP A 156 17.38 19.16 6.56
N CYS A 157 17.22 19.92 5.48
CA CYS A 157 16.68 19.43 4.22
C CYS A 157 17.65 18.51 3.44
N PRO A 158 18.97 18.77 3.36
CA PRO A 158 19.91 17.83 2.76
C PRO A 158 19.93 16.45 3.46
N PRO A 159 20.02 16.36 4.81
CA PRO A 159 19.89 15.08 5.52
C PRO A 159 18.60 14.31 5.20
N ALA A 160 17.45 15.00 5.15
CA ALA A 160 16.17 14.37 4.81
C ALA A 160 16.17 13.79 3.38
N ILE A 161 16.74 14.50 2.41
CA ILE A 161 16.88 14.02 1.03
C ILE A 161 17.81 12.80 0.95
N GLU A 162 18.90 12.80 1.72
CA GLU A 162 19.82 11.67 1.80
C GLU A 162 19.16 10.43 2.39
N GLU A 163 18.35 10.58 3.45
CA GLU A 163 17.66 9.46 4.08
C GLU A 163 16.62 8.83 3.13
N ILE A 164 15.86 9.64 2.38
CA ILE A 164 14.94 9.16 1.34
C ILE A 164 15.68 8.33 0.28
N LYS A 165 16.84 8.80 -0.19
CA LYS A 165 17.67 8.09 -1.17
C LYS A 165 18.23 6.80 -0.59
N LYS A 166 18.74 6.84 0.65
CA LYS A 166 19.32 5.69 1.34
C LYS A 166 18.28 4.59 1.60
N LYS A 167 17.03 4.95 1.87
CA LYS A 167 15.92 4.00 2.05
C LYS A 167 15.27 3.57 0.72
N GLU A 168 15.79 4.03 -0.42
CA GLU A 168 15.28 3.75 -1.77
C GLU A 168 13.79 4.11 -1.96
N ILE A 169 13.34 5.16 -1.29
CA ILE A 169 11.95 5.63 -1.35
C ILE A 169 11.78 6.56 -2.55
N LYS A 170 10.84 6.24 -3.43
CA LYS A 170 10.44 7.06 -4.57
C LYS A 170 9.54 8.18 -4.09
N CYS A 171 10.08 9.40 -4.08
CA CYS A 171 9.39 10.58 -3.59
C CYS A 171 9.57 11.74 -4.58
N GLU A 172 8.50 12.50 -4.80
CA GLU A 172 8.60 13.79 -5.47
C GLU A 172 9.24 14.80 -4.52
N ILE A 173 10.28 15.52 -4.95
CA ILE A 173 10.91 16.56 -4.13
C ILE A 173 10.45 17.93 -4.63
N VAL A 174 9.84 18.71 -3.76
CA VAL A 174 9.34 20.06 -4.04
C VAL A 174 10.10 21.06 -3.20
N ASP A 175 11.00 21.83 -3.83
CA ASP A 175 11.66 22.95 -3.18
C ASP A 175 10.73 24.17 -3.18
N ILE A 176 10.26 24.57 -2.00
CA ILE A 176 9.33 25.70 -1.83
C ILE A 176 9.99 27.05 -2.14
N THR A 177 11.33 27.11 -2.17
CA THR A 177 12.09 28.32 -2.54
C THR A 177 12.38 28.43 -4.03
N SER A 178 12.16 27.34 -4.79
CA SER A 178 12.47 27.30 -6.22
C SER A 178 11.52 28.13 -7.09
N SER A 179 10.24 28.25 -6.73
CA SER A 179 9.25 28.99 -7.50
C SER A 179 8.01 29.34 -6.70
N MET A 180 7.25 30.34 -7.16
CA MET A 180 5.93 30.67 -6.60
C MET A 180 4.92 29.54 -6.76
N ALA A 181 5.03 28.70 -7.78
CA ALA A 181 4.15 27.55 -7.95
C ALA A 181 4.40 26.50 -6.85
N SER A 182 5.67 26.21 -6.57
CA SER A 182 6.10 25.31 -5.51
C SER A 182 5.66 25.82 -4.13
N LEU A 183 5.87 27.10 -3.86
CA LEU A 183 5.44 27.73 -2.60
C LEU A 183 3.91 27.67 -2.44
N LYS A 184 3.15 28.07 -3.46
CA LYS A 184 1.67 28.03 -3.41
C LYS A 184 1.15 26.61 -3.19
N ARG A 185 1.77 25.61 -3.81
CA ARG A 185 1.44 24.20 -3.58
C ARG A 185 1.63 23.84 -2.12
N PHE A 186 2.79 24.16 -1.54
CA PHE A 186 3.06 23.88 -0.12
C PHE A 186 2.07 24.61 0.80
N LEU A 187 1.86 25.92 0.61
CA LEU A 187 0.95 26.70 1.45
C LEU A 187 -0.49 26.18 1.42
N LYS A 188 -0.95 25.70 0.25
CA LYS A 188 -2.29 25.09 0.11
C LYS A 188 -2.45 23.84 0.97
N GLU A 189 -1.40 23.03 1.13
CA GLU A 189 -1.47 21.82 1.94
C GLU A 189 -1.18 22.12 3.43
N ARG A 190 -0.28 23.08 3.69
CA ARG A 190 0.13 23.51 5.04
C ARG A 190 -0.99 24.24 5.79
N ASP A 191 -1.54 25.29 5.18
CA ASP A 191 -2.43 26.24 5.87
C ASP A 191 -3.82 25.64 6.17
N PHE A 192 -4.12 24.46 5.63
CA PHE A 192 -5.37 23.71 5.84
C PHE A 192 -5.16 22.43 6.66
N SER A 193 -3.97 22.23 7.22
CA SER A 193 -3.62 21.05 8.01
C SER A 193 -3.28 21.44 9.44
N ASP A 194 -4.07 20.93 10.38
CA ASP A 194 -3.87 21.11 11.83
C ASP A 194 -2.48 20.60 12.29
N ALA A 195 -1.81 19.75 11.49
CA ALA A 195 -0.46 19.26 11.77
C ALA A 195 0.61 20.37 11.82
N PHE A 196 0.32 21.56 11.29
CA PHE A 196 1.23 22.70 11.31
C PHE A 196 0.91 23.75 12.37
N ASP A 197 -0.19 23.61 13.12
CA ASP A 197 -0.63 24.65 14.05
C ASP A 197 0.47 24.99 15.07
N GLU A 198 1.02 23.98 15.76
CA GLU A 198 2.11 24.17 16.73
C GLU A 198 3.39 24.71 16.07
N ILE A 199 3.70 24.25 14.85
CA ILE A 199 4.90 24.67 14.10
C ILE A 199 4.82 26.16 13.76
N VAL A 200 3.64 26.62 13.32
CA VAL A 200 3.40 28.02 12.97
C VAL A 200 3.40 28.90 14.21
N GLU A 201 2.82 28.45 15.33
CA GLU A 201 2.87 29.15 16.62
C GLU A 201 4.32 29.38 17.09
N GLU A 202 5.21 28.43 16.83
CA GLU A 202 6.65 28.53 17.11
C GLU A 202 7.43 29.34 16.07
N ASN A 203 6.77 29.99 15.10
CA ASN A 203 7.38 30.72 13.99
C ASN A 203 8.28 29.87 13.09
N ARG A 204 7.99 28.57 12.97
CA ARG A 204 8.70 27.66 12.06
C ARG A 204 7.92 27.47 10.76
N VAL A 205 8.62 27.10 9.69
CA VAL A 205 8.00 26.88 8.36
C VAL A 205 7.39 25.48 8.25
N GLY A 206 7.96 24.50 8.96
CA GLY A 206 7.55 23.09 8.89
C GLY A 206 8.19 22.32 7.72
N VAL A 207 9.42 22.66 7.34
CA VAL A 207 10.22 21.89 6.36
C VAL A 207 11.54 21.44 7.01
N PRO A 208 12.09 20.26 6.65
CA PRO A 208 11.56 19.33 5.65
C PRO A 208 10.40 18.50 6.20
N CYS A 209 9.37 18.31 5.37
CA CYS A 209 8.23 17.46 5.71
C CYS A 209 7.86 16.56 4.55
N LEU A 210 7.60 15.30 4.85
CA LEU A 210 7.11 14.31 3.90
C LEU A 210 5.58 14.26 4.00
N MET A 211 4.91 14.38 2.87
CA MET A 211 3.46 14.29 2.74
C MET A 211 3.08 13.00 2.04
N ARG A 212 2.15 12.25 2.62
CA ARG A 212 1.54 11.05 2.04
C ARG A 212 0.03 11.16 2.13
N ASP A 213 -0.63 11.21 0.98
CA ASP A 213 -2.03 11.61 0.88
C ASP A 213 -2.22 12.99 1.58
N ASP A 214 -2.96 13.05 2.70
CA ASP A 214 -3.20 14.29 3.48
C ASP A 214 -2.44 14.29 4.84
N GLU A 215 -1.59 13.28 5.09
CA GLU A 215 -0.81 13.16 6.32
C GLU A 215 0.60 13.74 6.13
N PHE A 216 1.09 14.40 7.18
CA PHE A 216 2.43 15.00 7.21
C PHE A 216 3.31 14.30 8.25
N PHE A 217 4.55 14.05 7.84
CA PHE A 217 5.61 13.50 8.66
C PHE A 217 6.76 14.50 8.67
N PHE A 218 7.04 15.08 9.83
CA PHE A 218 8.12 16.05 10.00
C PHE A 218 9.41 15.32 10.28
N PHE A 219 10.49 15.74 9.62
CA PHE A 219 11.78 15.09 9.83
C PHE A 219 12.37 15.48 11.18
N ASP A 220 12.66 14.48 12.01
CA ASP A 220 13.28 14.62 13.34
C ASP A 220 14.68 13.99 13.43
N GLY A 221 15.18 13.44 12.32
CA GLY A 221 16.48 12.78 12.23
C GLY A 221 16.42 11.43 11.52
N ASP A 222 15.25 10.80 11.47
CA ASP A 222 14.99 9.61 10.65
C ASP A 222 13.59 9.63 10.01
N LEU A 223 13.17 8.48 9.49
CA LEU A 223 11.87 8.31 8.82
C LEU A 223 11.14 7.07 9.38
N ASP A 224 11.46 6.65 10.59
CA ASP A 224 10.92 5.42 11.16
C ASP A 224 9.44 5.57 11.51
N GLU A 225 9.00 6.77 11.94
CA GLU A 225 7.58 7.09 12.10
C GLU A 225 6.80 6.88 10.80
N PHE A 226 7.36 7.31 9.66
CA PHE A 226 6.76 7.08 8.34
C PHE A 226 6.69 5.59 7.96
N LEU A 227 7.69 4.79 8.36
CA LEU A 227 7.72 3.35 8.06
C LEU A 227 6.72 2.53 8.86
N GLY A 228 6.29 3.03 10.03
CA GLY A 228 5.32 2.39 10.92
C GLY A 228 3.93 2.19 10.31
N GLY A 229 3.61 2.94 9.26
CA GLY A 229 2.33 2.82 8.54
C GLY A 229 1.36 3.92 8.89
#